data_AF-A0A7C3SKZ7-F1
#
_entry.id   AF-A0A7C3SKZ7-F1
#
_cell.length_a   1.000
_cell.length_b   1.000
_cell.length_c   1.000
_cell.angle_alpha   90.00
_cell.angle_beta   90.00
_cell.angle_gamma   90.00
#
_symmetry.space_group_name_H-M   'P 1'
#
loop_
_entity.id
_entity.type
_entity.pdbx_description
1 polymer ?
#
loop_
_entity_poly.entity_id
_entity_poly.type
_entity_poly.pdbx_seq_one_letter_code
_entity_poly.pdbx_strand_id
1 'polypeptide(L)'
;MSHRKPIKNYPSTLPESMSRVPKLMCTQHPDSTVRITAQMETEEAIASFAVYGCDEVMVDYEGKLTPYSQPRDVVKAAAEADLPVGRGVSWSL
;
A
#
# COMPACT_ATOMS: atom_id res chain seq x y z
N MET A 1 -16.31 -16.76 -8.39
CA MET A 1 -16.50 -16.59 -6.92
C MET A 1 -15.40 -15.65 -6.39
N SER A 2 -15.63 -14.34 -6.47
CA SER A 2 -14.66 -13.32 -6.06
C SER A 2 -14.70 -13.18 -4.53
N HIS A 3 -13.71 -13.75 -3.84
CA HIS A 3 -13.54 -13.59 -2.39
C HIS A 3 -12.76 -12.28 -2.14
N ARG A 4 -13.41 -11.12 -2.32
CA ARG A 4 -12.86 -9.87 -1.77
C ARG A 4 -13.04 -9.92 -0.25
N LYS A 5 -11.95 -9.85 0.50
CA LYS A 5 -12.04 -9.60 1.95
C LYS A 5 -12.78 -8.27 2.16
N PRO A 6 -13.61 -8.13 3.20
CA PRO A 6 -14.28 -6.86 3.47
C PRO A 6 -13.22 -5.78 3.63
N ILE A 7 -13.34 -4.70 2.85
CA ILE A 7 -12.55 -3.49 3.04
C ILE A 7 -12.77 -3.08 4.50
N LYS A 8 -11.68 -2.91 5.26
CA LYS A 8 -11.77 -2.45 6.66
C LYS A 8 -12.62 -1.18 6.66
N ASN A 9 -13.78 -1.21 7.32
CA ASN A 9 -14.65 -0.04 7.49
C ASN A 9 -13.92 0.97 8.38
N TYR A 10 -13.09 1.79 7.76
CA TYR A 10 -12.52 2.96 8.41
C TYR A 10 -13.63 4.01 8.48
N PRO A 11 -14.01 4.48 9.69
CA PRO A 11 -14.99 5.54 9.81
C PRO A 11 -14.50 6.79 9.05
N SER A 12 -15.42 7.51 8.41
CA SER A 12 -15.13 8.66 7.54
C SER A 12 -14.38 9.79 8.26
N THR A 13 -14.41 9.80 9.60
CA THR A 13 -13.70 10.77 10.44
C THR A 13 -13.09 10.05 11.64
N LEU A 14 -11.77 9.81 11.61
CA LEU A 14 -10.97 9.55 12.80
C LEU A 14 -10.35 10.88 13.26
N PRO A 15 -10.31 11.18 14.57
CA PRO A 15 -9.62 12.37 15.06
C PRO A 15 -8.16 12.37 14.60
N GLU A 16 -7.64 13.51 14.15
CA GLU A 16 -6.27 13.66 13.61
C GLU A 16 -5.18 13.14 14.56
N SER A 17 -5.48 13.03 15.86
CA SER A 17 -4.58 12.51 16.90
C SER A 17 -4.49 10.99 16.98
N MET A 18 -5.16 10.22 16.12
CA MET A 18 -5.09 8.75 16.09
C MET A 18 -4.83 8.19 14.68
N SER A 19 -3.71 8.59 14.05
CA SER A 19 -3.06 7.67 13.13
C SER A 19 -2.67 6.42 13.93
N ARG A 20 -3.49 5.36 13.87
CA ARG A 20 -3.13 4.09 14.52
C ARG A 20 -1.78 3.64 13.95
N VAL A 21 -0.85 3.31 14.85
CA VAL A 21 0.44 2.72 14.45
C VAL A 21 0.15 1.52 13.54
N PRO A 22 0.67 1.50 12.30
CA PRO A 22 0.50 0.41 11.36
C PRO A 22 0.95 -0.90 12.00
N LYS A 23 0.19 -1.98 11.82
CA LYS A 23 0.53 -3.30 12.38
C LYS A 23 1.09 -4.24 11.33
N LEU A 24 0.61 -4.12 10.10
CA LEU A 24 1.03 -4.94 8.96
C LEU A 24 1.62 -4.06 7.87
N MET A 25 2.93 -4.20 7.66
CA MET A 25 3.66 -3.52 6.60
C MET A 25 4.06 -4.54 5.54
N CYS A 26 3.59 -4.32 4.31
CA CYS A 26 4.06 -5.04 3.14
C CYS A 26 5.36 -4.40 2.63
N THR A 27 6.33 -5.19 2.12
CA THR A 27 7.63 -4.67 1.66
C THR A 27 7.99 -5.21 0.29
N GLN A 28 8.94 -4.57 -0.40
CA GLN A 28 9.40 -4.94 -1.75
C GLN A 28 10.62 -5.88 -1.75
N HIS A 29 10.85 -6.61 -0.66
CA HIS A 29 11.93 -7.59 -0.57
C HIS A 29 11.80 -8.65 -1.69
N PRO A 30 12.92 -9.05 -2.33
CA PRO A 30 12.92 -10.05 -3.41
C PRO A 30 13.01 -11.49 -2.86
N ASP A 31 12.29 -11.81 -1.79
CA ASP A 31 12.29 -13.11 -1.10
C ASP A 31 11.19 -14.07 -1.59
N SER A 32 10.32 -13.61 -2.50
CA SER A 32 9.28 -14.41 -3.15
C SER A 32 9.81 -15.27 -4.32
N THR A 33 9.14 -16.40 -4.59
CA THR A 33 9.36 -17.21 -5.80
C THR A 33 8.79 -16.57 -7.06
N VAL A 34 7.92 -15.56 -6.91
CA VAL A 34 7.33 -14.79 -8.01
C VAL A 34 8.03 -13.45 -8.10
N ARG A 35 8.55 -13.14 -9.29
CA ARG A 35 9.26 -11.88 -9.54
C ARG A 35 8.30 -10.76 -9.89
N ILE A 36 8.35 -9.67 -9.13
CA ILE A 36 7.61 -8.44 -9.39
C ILE A 36 8.54 -7.39 -9.99
N THR A 37 8.15 -6.80 -11.12
CA THR A 37 8.90 -5.71 -11.77
C THR A 37 8.50 -4.36 -11.19
N ALA A 38 9.36 -3.35 -11.35
CA ALA A 38 9.08 -2.00 -10.87
C ALA A 38 7.76 -1.39 -11.43
N GLN A 39 7.35 -1.82 -12.62
CA GLN A 39 6.09 -1.39 -13.24
C GLN A 39 4.87 -2.04 -12.57
N MET A 40 5.01 -3.26 -12.07
CA MET A 40 3.93 -4.01 -11.40
C MET A 40 3.74 -3.57 -9.93
N GLU A 41 4.77 -3.01 -9.31
CA GLU A 41 4.75 -2.61 -7.89
C GLU A 41 3.69 -1.59 -7.55
N THR A 42 3.31 -0.73 -8.51
CA THR A 42 2.22 0.24 -8.27
C THR A 42 0.88 -0.47 -8.08
N GLU A 43 0.61 -1.52 -8.85
CA GLU A 43 -0.60 -2.33 -8.72
C GLU A 43 -0.53 -3.22 -7.47
N GLU A 44 0.63 -3.83 -7.21
CA GLU A 44 0.87 -4.64 -6.01
C GLU A 44 0.67 -3.82 -4.73
N ALA A 45 1.13 -2.57 -4.71
CA ALA A 45 0.90 -1.63 -3.62
C ALA A 45 -0.59 -1.45 -3.31
N ILE A 46 -1.46 -1.38 -4.31
CA ILE A 46 -2.92 -1.31 -4.10
C ILE A 46 -3.47 -2.65 -3.60
N ALA A 47 -3.00 -3.76 -4.16
CA ALA A 47 -3.37 -5.10 -3.72
C ALA A 47 -2.96 -5.38 -2.27
N SER A 48 -1.86 -4.79 -1.80
CA SER A 48 -1.39 -4.91 -0.41
C SER A 48 -2.47 -4.53 0.60
N PHE A 49 -3.19 -3.45 0.31
CA PHE A 49 -4.29 -3.00 1.14
C PHE A 49 -5.58 -3.76 0.82
N ALA A 50 -5.96 -3.83 -0.47
CA ALA A 50 -7.27 -4.32 -0.89
C ALA A 50 -7.44 -5.85 -0.77
N VAL A 51 -6.35 -6.61 -0.92
CA VAL A 51 -6.36 -8.07 -0.96
C VAL A 51 -5.66 -8.67 0.25
N TYR A 52 -4.47 -8.17 0.59
CA TYR A 52 -3.66 -8.73 1.69
C TYR A 52 -4.04 -8.14 3.05
N GLY A 53 -4.60 -6.93 3.09
CA GLY A 53 -5.05 -6.27 4.31
C GLY A 53 -3.92 -5.62 5.11
N CYS A 54 -2.80 -5.31 4.45
CA CYS A 54 -1.71 -4.49 5.01
C CYS A 54 -2.24 -3.10 5.39
N ASP A 55 -1.66 -2.51 6.43
CA ASP A 55 -1.92 -1.13 6.88
C ASP A 55 -0.91 -0.16 6.28
N GLU A 56 0.24 -0.67 5.85
CA GLU A 56 1.34 0.09 5.29
C GLU A 56 2.03 -0.71 4.20
N VAL A 57 2.68 0.00 3.29
CA VAL A 57 3.65 -0.63 2.40
C VAL A 57 4.86 0.28 2.23
N MET A 58 6.02 -0.36 2.20
CA MET A 58 7.32 0.26 2.06
C MET A 58 7.75 0.26 0.59
N VAL A 59 8.20 1.41 0.11
CA VAL A 59 8.83 1.55 -1.20
C VAL A 59 10.34 1.52 -1.01
N ASP A 60 11.01 0.50 -1.54
CA ASP A 60 12.45 0.32 -1.42
C ASP A 60 13.19 1.21 -2.43
N TYR A 61 13.86 2.25 -1.93
CA TYR A 61 14.79 3.07 -2.70
C TYR A 61 16.27 2.74 -2.45
N GLU A 62 16.56 1.81 -1.54
CA GLU A 62 17.92 1.44 -1.15
C GLU A 62 18.49 0.38 -2.09
N GLY A 63 17.75 -0.72 -2.29
CA GLY A 63 18.22 -1.92 -2.95
C GLY A 63 17.71 -2.11 -4.38
N LYS A 64 16.88 -1.18 -4.87
CA LYS A 64 16.09 -1.37 -6.09
C LYS A 64 16.18 -0.19 -7.06
N LEU A 65 16.02 -0.48 -8.36
CA LEU A 65 15.90 0.54 -9.41
C LEU A 65 14.49 1.14 -9.43
N THR A 66 14.06 1.63 -8.28
CA THR A 66 12.72 2.18 -8.08
C THR A 66 12.59 3.51 -8.83
N PRO A 67 11.62 3.64 -9.75
CA PRO A 67 11.39 4.90 -10.44
C PRO A 67 11.11 6.02 -9.44
N TYR A 68 11.66 7.21 -9.69
CA TYR A 68 11.37 8.39 -8.89
C TYR A 68 9.86 8.68 -8.78
N SER A 69 9.09 8.30 -9.81
CA SER A 69 7.66 8.52 -9.83
C SER A 69 6.83 7.58 -8.97
N GLN A 70 7.38 6.45 -8.53
CA GLN A 70 6.60 5.35 -7.97
C GLN A 70 5.73 5.79 -6.76
N PRO A 71 6.21 6.54 -5.75
CA PRO A 71 5.38 7.01 -4.64
C PRO A 71 4.20 7.85 -5.09
N ARG A 72 4.41 8.72 -6.09
CA ARG A 72 3.33 9.54 -6.66
C ARG A 72 2.33 8.65 -7.40
N ASP A 73 2.81 7.71 -8.19
CA ASP A 73 1.96 6.84 -9.01
C ASP A 73 1.11 5.92 -8.11
N VAL A 74 1.70 5.43 -7.03
CA VAL A 74 1.05 4.70 -5.94
C VAL A 74 -0.03 5.53 -5.24
N VAL A 75 0.28 6.77 -4.84
CA VAL A 75 -0.71 7.66 -4.19
C VAL A 75 -1.86 7.99 -5.14
N LYS A 76 -1.58 8.20 -6.43
CA LYS A 76 -2.61 8.41 -7.46
C LYS A 76 -3.51 7.19 -7.60
N ALA A 77 -2.94 6.00 -7.75
CA ALA A 77 -3.70 4.76 -7.85
C ALA A 77 -4.54 4.50 -6.58
N ALA A 78 -4.02 4.83 -5.40
CA ALA A 78 -4.74 4.72 -4.14
C ALA A 78 -5.92 5.69 -4.07
N ALA A 79 -5.74 6.93 -4.53
CA ALA A 79 -6.82 7.91 -4.62
C ALA A 79 -7.91 7.49 -5.63
N GLU A 80 -7.52 6.96 -6.79
CA GLU A 80 -8.45 6.42 -7.80
C GLU A 80 -9.22 5.19 -7.28
N ALA A 81 -8.62 4.42 -6.38
CA ALA A 81 -9.23 3.28 -5.72
C ALA A 81 -10.01 3.63 -4.43
N ASP A 82 -10.19 4.92 -4.12
CA ASP A 82 -10.87 5.43 -2.91
C ASP A 82 -10.27 4.92 -1.59
N LEU A 83 -8.93 4.74 -1.56
CA LEU A 83 -8.22 4.30 -0.37
C LEU A 83 -7.86 5.47 0.57
N PRO A 84 -7.97 5.28 1.91
CA PRO A 84 -7.74 6.35 2.88
C PRO A 84 -6.24 6.59 3.16
N VAL A 85 -5.53 7.14 2.18
CA VAL A 85 -4.10 7.52 2.29
C VAL A 85 -3.87 8.47 3.47
N GLY A 86 -2.86 8.17 4.29
CA GLY A 86 -2.47 8.96 5.47
C GLY A 86 -3.38 8.83 6.68
N ARG A 87 -4.55 8.19 6.57
CA ARG A 87 -5.52 8.00 7.67
C ARG A 87 -5.78 6.54 8.04
N GLY A 88 -5.48 5.62 7.14
CA GLY A 88 -5.55 4.17 7.36
C GLY A 88 -4.55 3.36 6.51
N VAL A 89 -3.92 4.01 5.52
CA VAL A 89 -2.81 3.48 4.74
C VAL A 89 -1.63 4.44 4.84
N SER A 90 -0.51 4.01 5.42
CA SER A 90 0.73 4.77 5.38
C SER A 90 1.68 4.22 4.31
N TRP A 91 2.63 5.06 3.92
CA TRP A 91 3.67 4.74 2.96
C TRP A 91 4.99 5.17 3.58
N SER A 92 5.93 4.23 3.69
CA SER A 92 7.28 4.51 4.15
C SER A 92 8.25 4.40 2.97
N LEU A 93 9.21 5.34 2.94
CA LEU A 93 10.36 5.32 2.03
C LEU A 93 11.50 4.50 2.64
#